data_AF-A0A1J3HW16-F1
#
_entry.id   AF-A0A1J3HW16-F1
#
_cell.length_a   1.000
_cell.length_b   1.000
_cell.length_c   1.000
_cell.angle_alpha   90.00
_cell.angle_beta   90.00
_cell.angle_gamma   90.00
#
_symmetry.space_group_name_H-M   'P 1'
#
loop_
_entity.id
_entity.type
_entity.pdbx_description
1 polymer ?
#
loop_
_entity_poly.entity_id
_entity_poly.type
_entity_poly.pdbx_seq_one_letter_code
_entity_poly.pdbx_strand_id
1 'polypeptide(L)'
;GDPIRKSIEKIFKKKVVDGCIQEALLDQCIRGNKEFVQDNFASFLSLAEHLLSCKEEKTREIGSHIYTRLFEGFTDNYSRQEILGALVTHVGSDNKFEVSSVLEMMTVLAKKYAQQLLPFSSHINGILDYLEGFSVENLHKVYEVFSLLALSARSSPDSFR
;
A
#
# COMPACT_ATOMS: atom_id res chain seq x y z
N GLY A 1 -0.38 -15.44 -16.29
CA GLY A 1 -1.48 -14.51 -15.99
C GLY A 1 -2.55 -14.64 -17.05
N ASP A 2 -3.81 -14.73 -16.62
CA ASP A 2 -5.00 -14.84 -17.47
C ASP A 2 -5.05 -13.70 -18.53
N PRO A 3 -5.18 -14.00 -19.83
CA PRO A 3 -5.25 -12.99 -20.90
C PRO A 3 -6.38 -11.97 -20.70
N ILE A 4 -7.50 -12.37 -20.09
CA ILE A 4 -8.62 -11.47 -19.80
C ILE A 4 -8.21 -10.45 -18.74
N ARG A 5 -7.57 -10.90 -17.65
CA ARG A 5 -7.07 -10.02 -16.57
C ARG A 5 -6.10 -8.97 -17.10
N LYS A 6 -5.12 -9.36 -17.93
CA LYS A 6 -4.18 -8.39 -18.54
C LYS A 6 -4.88 -7.36 -19.42
N SER A 7 -5.94 -7.76 -20.12
CA SER A 7 -6.76 -6.84 -20.91
C SER A 7 -7.48 -5.83 -20.01
N ILE A 8 -8.08 -6.29 -18.92
CA ILE A 8 -8.76 -5.46 -17.92
C ILE A 8 -7.79 -4.45 -17.29
N GLU A 9 -6.62 -4.91 -16.82
CA GLU A 9 -5.58 -4.05 -16.24
C GLU A 9 -5.17 -2.93 -17.20
N LYS A 10 -4.96 -3.25 -18.49
CA LYS A 10 -4.62 -2.28 -19.53
C LYS A 10 -5.74 -1.25 -19.77
N ILE A 11 -7.00 -1.70 -19.81
CA ILE A 11 -8.16 -0.80 -19.96
C ILE A 11 -8.31 0.10 -18.74
N PHE A 12 -8.17 -0.47 -17.54
CA PHE A 12 -8.28 0.25 -16.28
C PHE A 12 -7.21 1.35 -16.19
N LYS A 13 -5.96 1.00 -16.47
CA LYS A 13 -4.85 1.96 -16.58
C LYS A 13 -5.20 3.10 -17.53
N LYS A 14 -5.70 2.79 -18.73
CA LYS A 14 -6.08 3.81 -19.71
C LYS A 14 -7.16 4.74 -19.14
N LYS A 15 -8.18 4.20 -18.47
CA LYS A 15 -9.25 4.98 -17.84
C LYS A 15 -8.75 5.88 -16.70
N VAL A 16 -7.73 5.46 -15.96
CA VAL A 16 -7.06 6.30 -14.96
C VAL A 16 -6.31 7.45 -15.63
N VAL A 17 -5.51 7.17 -16.65
CA VAL A 17 -4.74 8.19 -17.39
C VAL A 17 -5.66 9.22 -18.06
N ASP A 18 -6.78 8.76 -18.62
CA ASP A 18 -7.81 9.59 -19.24
C ASP A 18 -8.66 10.37 -18.19
N GLY A 19 -8.39 10.20 -16.88
CA GLY A 19 -9.09 10.89 -15.79
C GLY A 19 -10.53 10.42 -15.55
N CYS A 20 -10.94 9.32 -16.17
CA CYS A 20 -12.27 8.73 -16.03
C CYS A 20 -12.44 7.99 -14.70
N ILE A 21 -11.35 7.43 -14.15
CA ILE A 21 -11.32 6.79 -12.83
C ILE A 21 -10.52 7.69 -11.89
N GLN A 22 -11.17 8.09 -10.80
CA GLN A 22 -10.62 9.01 -9.80
C GLN A 22 -10.77 8.39 -8.41
N GLU A 23 -9.99 8.88 -7.44
CA GLU A 23 -10.03 8.44 -6.05
C GLU A 23 -11.44 8.45 -5.45
N ALA A 24 -12.26 9.47 -5.77
CA ALA A 24 -13.63 9.57 -5.27
C ALA A 24 -14.53 8.39 -5.71
N LEU A 25 -14.34 7.87 -6.92
CA LEU A 25 -15.09 6.70 -7.41
C LEU A 25 -14.63 5.43 -6.70
N LEU A 26 -13.33 5.32 -6.44
CA LEU A 26 -12.76 4.20 -5.67
C LEU A 26 -13.23 4.24 -4.22
N ASP A 27 -13.34 5.42 -3.62
CA ASP A 27 -13.87 5.59 -2.27
C ASP A 27 -15.30 5.09 -2.17
N GLN A 28 -16.15 5.49 -3.11
CA GLN A 28 -17.54 5.03 -3.17
C GLN A 28 -17.61 3.51 -3.36
N CYS A 29 -16.75 2.94 -4.21
CA CYS A 29 -16.71 1.51 -4.45
C CYS A 29 -16.24 0.73 -3.21
N ILE A 30 -15.03 1.05 -2.72
CA ILE A 30 -14.33 0.27 -1.69
C ILE A 30 -14.99 0.46 -0.32
N ARG A 31 -15.37 1.69 0.04
CA ARG A 31 -16.01 1.95 1.35
C ARG A 31 -17.50 1.65 1.33
N GLY A 32 -18.16 1.81 0.18
CA GLY A 32 -19.60 1.61 0.05
C GLY A 32 -20.03 0.14 -0.02
N ASN A 33 -19.15 -0.77 -0.47
CA ASN A 33 -19.52 -2.16 -0.77
C ASN A 33 -18.57 -3.18 -0.12
N LYS A 34 -18.59 -3.31 1.20
CA LYS A 34 -17.63 -4.14 1.95
C LYS A 34 -17.63 -5.62 1.54
N GLU A 35 -18.80 -6.24 1.40
CA GLU A 35 -18.91 -7.65 1.01
C GLU A 35 -18.31 -7.89 -0.38
N PHE A 36 -18.63 -7.03 -1.35
CA PHE A 36 -18.04 -7.08 -2.68
C PHE A 36 -16.51 -6.97 -2.67
N VAL A 37 -15.97 -6.07 -1.86
CA VAL A 37 -14.51 -5.90 -1.74
C VAL A 37 -13.87 -7.13 -1.09
N GLN A 38 -14.52 -7.72 -0.10
CA GLN A 38 -14.06 -8.94 0.56
C GLN A 38 -14.02 -10.12 -0.42
N ASP A 39 -15.09 -10.33 -1.18
CA ASP A 39 -15.17 -11.41 -2.18
C ASP A 39 -14.15 -11.25 -3.32
N ASN A 40 -13.72 -10.02 -3.59
CA ASN A 40 -12.81 -9.69 -4.69
C ASN A 40 -11.43 -9.19 -4.20
N PHE A 41 -11.06 -9.46 -2.95
CA PHE A 41 -9.86 -8.91 -2.32
C PHE A 41 -8.59 -9.12 -3.14
N ALA A 42 -8.35 -10.36 -3.58
CA ALA A 42 -7.18 -10.71 -4.39
C ALA A 42 -7.14 -9.96 -5.73
N SER A 43 -8.30 -9.68 -6.33
CA SER A 43 -8.40 -8.89 -7.57
C SER A 43 -8.07 -7.41 -7.34
N PHE A 44 -8.48 -6.85 -6.21
CA PHE A 44 -8.11 -5.48 -5.84
C PHE A 44 -6.61 -5.34 -5.55
N LEU A 45 -6.02 -6.29 -4.82
CA LEU A 45 -4.57 -6.33 -4.58
C LEU A 45 -3.79 -6.40 -5.90
N SER A 46 -4.14 -7.37 -6.74
CA SER A 46 -3.59 -7.52 -8.09
C SER A 46 -3.65 -6.24 -8.91
N LEU A 47 -4.80 -5.56 -8.88
CA LEU A 47 -5.00 -4.35 -9.65
C LEU A 47 -4.10 -3.23 -9.13
N ALA A 48 -4.05 -3.05 -7.81
CA ALA A 48 -3.19 -2.06 -7.17
C ALA A 48 -1.70 -2.32 -7.46
N GLU A 49 -1.27 -3.59 -7.40
CA GLU A 49 0.08 -4.04 -7.77
C GLU A 49 0.44 -3.65 -9.21
N HIS A 50 -0.46 -3.94 -10.17
CA HIS A 50 -0.26 -3.55 -11.56
C HIS A 50 -0.15 -2.03 -11.73
N LEU A 51 -1.00 -1.27 -11.03
CA LEU A 51 -1.02 0.19 -11.14
C LEU A 51 0.23 0.84 -10.53
N LEU A 52 0.74 0.32 -9.41
CA LEU A 52 1.97 0.79 -8.78
C LEU A 52 3.22 0.57 -9.64
N SER A 53 3.27 -0.52 -10.40
CA SER A 53 4.39 -0.80 -11.32
C SER A 53 4.35 0.01 -12.61
N CYS A 54 3.31 0.83 -12.83
CA CYS A 54 3.21 1.69 -14.00
C CYS A 54 4.09 2.95 -13.92
N LYS A 55 4.50 3.45 -15.08
CA LYS A 55 5.37 4.63 -15.22
C LYS A 55 4.65 5.94 -14.94
N GLU A 56 3.36 6.00 -15.22
CA GLU A 56 2.55 7.20 -15.09
C GLU A 56 2.20 7.43 -13.62
N GLU A 57 2.55 8.60 -13.10
CA GLU A 57 2.35 8.99 -11.69
C GLU A 57 0.90 8.84 -11.24
N LYS A 58 -0.06 9.37 -12.02
CA LYS A 58 -1.50 9.21 -11.78
C LYS A 58 -1.94 7.76 -11.61
N THR A 59 -1.31 6.84 -12.34
CA THR A 59 -1.62 5.42 -12.23
C THR A 59 -1.15 4.88 -10.88
N ARG A 60 0.07 5.24 -10.47
CA ARG A 60 0.61 4.84 -9.17
C ARG A 60 -0.17 5.45 -8.01
N GLU A 61 -0.58 6.71 -8.10
CA GLU A 61 -1.44 7.37 -7.10
C GLU A 61 -2.73 6.57 -6.85
N ILE A 62 -3.41 6.16 -7.93
CA ILE A 62 -4.59 5.28 -7.83
C ILE A 62 -4.23 3.92 -7.22
N GLY A 63 -3.10 3.32 -7.58
CA GLY A 63 -2.62 2.08 -6.96
C GLY A 63 -2.42 2.22 -5.46
N SER A 64 -1.69 3.25 -5.02
CA SER A 64 -1.50 3.58 -3.60
C SER A 64 -2.83 3.85 -2.89
N HIS A 65 -3.75 4.54 -3.56
CA HIS A 65 -5.06 4.84 -2.99
C HIS A 65 -5.88 3.57 -2.74
N ILE A 66 -5.86 2.61 -3.68
CA ILE A 66 -6.53 1.31 -3.49
C ILE A 66 -5.93 0.58 -2.28
N TYR A 67 -4.61 0.42 -2.21
CA TYR A 67 -3.96 -0.22 -1.06
C TYR A 67 -4.33 0.44 0.27
N THR A 68 -4.30 1.78 0.30
CA THR A 68 -4.69 2.55 1.48
C THR A 68 -6.13 2.25 1.88
N ARG A 69 -7.08 2.27 0.92
CA ARG A 69 -8.49 1.99 1.20
C ARG A 69 -8.76 0.55 1.61
N LEU A 70 -8.03 -0.42 1.06
CA LEU A 70 -8.11 -1.81 1.51
C LEU A 70 -7.62 -1.91 2.97
N PHE A 71 -6.48 -1.32 3.31
CA PHE A 71 -5.95 -1.35 4.68
C PHE A 71 -6.92 -0.69 5.68
N GLU A 72 -7.56 0.41 5.28
CA GLU A 72 -8.59 1.08 6.07
C GLU A 72 -9.87 0.24 6.22
N GLY A 73 -10.27 -0.48 5.18
CA GLY A 73 -11.51 -1.24 5.13
C GLY A 73 -11.45 -2.57 5.88
N PHE A 74 -10.32 -3.28 5.80
CA PHE A 74 -10.12 -4.55 6.49
C PHE A 74 -9.60 -4.35 7.92
N THR A 75 -10.19 -5.08 8.86
CA THR A 75 -9.80 -5.05 10.28
C THR A 75 -9.19 -6.36 10.77
N ASP A 76 -9.31 -7.44 10.00
CA ASP A 76 -8.71 -8.72 10.31
C ASP A 76 -7.20 -8.71 10.01
N ASN A 77 -6.46 -9.53 10.76
CA ASN A 77 -5.02 -9.57 10.63
C ASN A 77 -4.55 -10.19 9.32
N TYR A 78 -5.31 -11.14 8.76
CA TYR A 78 -4.93 -11.83 7.53
C TYR A 78 -4.87 -10.86 6.35
N SER A 79 -5.97 -10.15 6.06
CA SER A 79 -6.02 -9.20 4.96
C SER A 79 -5.01 -8.06 5.13
N ARG A 80 -4.81 -7.55 6.35
CA ARG A 80 -3.79 -6.52 6.60
C ARG A 80 -2.37 -7.03 6.40
N GLN A 81 -2.08 -8.25 6.82
CA GLN A 81 -0.77 -8.86 6.61
C GLN A 81 -0.49 -9.09 5.13
N GLU A 82 -1.47 -9.56 4.36
CA GLU A 82 -1.35 -9.71 2.89
C GLU A 82 -1.08 -8.37 2.21
N ILE A 83 -1.81 -7.32 2.58
CA ILE A 83 -1.56 -5.95 2.08
C ILE A 83 -0.11 -5.54 2.39
N LEU A 84 0.31 -5.62 3.65
CA LEU A 84 1.64 -5.18 4.05
C LEU A 84 2.76 -6.02 3.42
N GLY A 85 2.57 -7.32 3.27
CA GLY A 85 3.50 -8.20 2.55
C GLY A 85 3.67 -7.81 1.09
N ALA A 86 2.57 -7.44 0.42
CA ALA A 86 2.64 -6.92 -0.95
C ALA A 86 3.41 -5.60 -1.01
N LEU A 87 3.20 -4.68 -0.05
CA LEU A 87 3.94 -3.41 -0.01
C LEU A 87 5.45 -3.61 0.18
N VAL A 88 5.85 -4.49 1.10
CA VAL A 88 7.27 -4.82 1.31
C VAL A 88 7.88 -5.42 0.05
N THR A 89 7.14 -6.25 -0.68
CA THR A 89 7.56 -6.79 -1.98
C THR A 89 7.83 -5.66 -3.00
N HIS A 90 6.94 -4.68 -3.10
CA HIS A 90 7.11 -3.52 -3.99
C HIS A 90 8.30 -2.64 -3.60
N VAL A 91 8.57 -2.48 -2.30
CA VAL A 91 9.74 -1.74 -1.79
C VAL A 91 11.06 -2.38 -2.22
N GLY A 92 11.09 -3.71 -2.38
CA GLY A 92 12.24 -4.44 -2.89
C GLY A 92 12.39 -4.44 -4.42
N SER A 93 11.52 -3.76 -5.16
CA SER A 93 11.58 -3.70 -6.63
C SER A 93 12.73 -2.82 -7.15
N ASP A 94 13.11 -3.01 -8.41
CA ASP A 94 14.09 -2.16 -9.11
C ASP A 94 13.47 -0.86 -9.68
N ASN A 95 12.15 -0.72 -9.60
CA ASN A 95 11.41 0.42 -10.09
C ASN A 95 11.38 1.55 -9.06
N LYS A 96 12.32 2.50 -9.19
CA LYS A 96 12.47 3.62 -8.24
C LYS A 96 11.21 4.46 -8.03
N PHE A 97 10.37 4.60 -9.07
CA PHE A 97 9.13 5.37 -8.95
C PHE A 97 8.09 4.65 -8.10
N GLU A 98 7.98 3.34 -8.30
CA GLU A 98 7.13 2.45 -7.51
C GLU A 98 7.57 2.40 -6.05
N VAL A 99 8.87 2.18 -5.79
CA VAL A 99 9.43 2.20 -4.44
C VAL A 99 9.14 3.51 -3.72
N SER A 100 9.35 4.66 -4.39
CA SER A 100 9.07 5.98 -3.80
C SER A 100 7.58 6.16 -3.47
N SER A 101 6.68 5.76 -4.38
CA SER A 101 5.22 5.84 -4.15
C SER A 101 4.76 4.94 -3.00
N VAL A 102 5.34 3.76 -2.84
CA VAL A 102 5.01 2.85 -1.74
C VAL A 102 5.52 3.37 -0.41
N LEU A 103 6.77 3.86 -0.34
CA LEU A 103 7.30 4.43 0.89
C LEU A 103 6.53 5.68 1.33
N GLU A 104 6.11 6.52 0.39
CA GLU A 104 5.22 7.66 0.70
C GLU A 104 3.89 7.18 1.30
N MET A 105 3.26 6.19 0.68
CA MET A 105 2.03 5.61 1.20
C MET A 105 2.22 4.97 2.58
N MET A 106 3.33 4.27 2.82
CA MET A 106 3.66 3.70 4.12
C MET A 106 3.84 4.78 5.18
N THR A 107 4.45 5.91 4.84
CA THR A 107 4.53 7.08 5.74
C THR A 107 3.14 7.60 6.09
N VAL A 108 2.23 7.72 5.10
CA VAL A 108 0.83 8.14 5.35
C VAL A 108 0.10 7.14 6.25
N LEU A 109 0.25 5.84 5.99
CA LEU A 109 -0.33 4.79 6.83
C LEU A 109 0.23 4.83 8.25
N ALA A 110 1.55 5.00 8.42
CA ALA A 110 2.19 5.11 9.73
C ALA A 110 1.69 6.34 10.50
N LYS A 111 1.55 7.49 9.85
CA LYS A 111 1.02 8.71 10.49
C LYS A 111 -0.38 8.53 11.04
N LYS A 112 -1.23 7.78 10.34
CA LYS A 112 -2.66 7.65 10.66
C LYS A 112 -3.00 6.40 11.48
N TYR A 113 -2.24 5.32 11.30
CA TYR A 113 -2.58 3.98 11.76
C TYR A 113 -1.41 3.25 12.44
N ALA A 114 -0.47 3.98 13.05
CA ALA A 114 0.70 3.38 13.69
C ALA A 114 0.34 2.23 14.65
N GLN A 115 -0.66 2.41 15.52
CA GLN A 115 -1.10 1.38 16.47
C GLN A 115 -1.58 0.09 15.76
N GLN A 116 -2.28 0.24 14.64
CA GLN A 116 -2.77 -0.88 13.83
C GLN A 116 -1.65 -1.56 13.03
N LEU A 117 -0.54 -0.87 12.78
CA LEU A 117 0.63 -1.42 12.08
C LEU A 117 1.58 -2.16 13.04
N LEU A 118 1.59 -1.83 14.33
CA LEU A 118 2.47 -2.45 15.33
C LEU A 118 2.46 -4.00 15.33
N PRO A 119 1.30 -4.68 15.26
CA PRO A 119 1.24 -6.15 15.22
C PRO A 119 1.96 -6.76 14.00
N PHE A 120 2.20 -5.96 12.96
CA PHE A 120 2.82 -6.37 11.70
C PHE A 120 4.25 -5.83 11.55
N SER A 121 4.82 -5.26 12.61
CA SER A 121 6.17 -4.68 12.62
C SER A 121 7.24 -5.65 12.07
N SER A 122 7.14 -6.95 12.35
CA SER A 122 8.04 -7.96 11.78
C SER A 122 8.06 -8.00 10.25
N HIS A 123 6.91 -7.77 9.60
CA HIS A 123 6.83 -7.70 8.14
C HIS A 123 7.42 -6.38 7.64
N ILE A 124 7.09 -5.27 8.30
CA ILE A 124 7.59 -3.93 7.97
C ILE A 124 9.12 -3.86 8.11
N ASN A 125 9.70 -4.58 9.07
CA ASN A 125 11.15 -4.69 9.25
C ASN A 125 11.88 -5.21 8.00
N GLY A 126 11.21 -5.99 7.14
CA GLY A 126 11.79 -6.46 5.88
C GLY A 126 12.22 -5.34 4.93
N ILE A 127 11.72 -4.12 5.11
CA ILE A 127 12.18 -2.94 4.36
C ILE A 127 13.66 -2.63 4.62
N LEU A 128 14.16 -2.95 5.82
CA LEU A 128 15.53 -2.64 6.21
C LEU A 128 16.58 -3.43 5.39
N ASP A 129 16.17 -4.55 4.79
CA ASP A 129 17.04 -5.36 3.94
C ASP A 129 17.37 -4.67 2.59
N TYR A 130 16.64 -3.60 2.24
CA TYR A 130 16.76 -2.90 0.96
C TYR A 130 17.41 -1.51 1.05
N LEU A 131 17.88 -1.10 2.24
CA LEU A 131 18.35 0.28 2.51
C LEU A 131 19.45 0.74 1.54
N GLU A 132 20.38 -0.12 1.17
CA GLU A 132 21.52 0.23 0.29
C GLU A 132 21.07 0.71 -1.10
N GLY A 133 19.89 0.26 -1.57
CA GLY A 133 19.35 0.62 -2.87
C GLY A 133 18.60 1.96 -2.90
N PHE A 134 18.35 2.59 -1.76
CA PHE A 134 17.47 3.75 -1.66
C PHE A 134 18.16 5.08 -1.89
N SER A 135 17.41 6.01 -2.47
CA SER A 135 17.79 7.43 -2.48
C SER A 135 17.70 8.00 -1.06
N VAL A 136 18.36 9.13 -0.83
CA VAL A 136 18.28 9.87 0.45
C VAL A 136 16.83 10.20 0.81
N GLU A 137 16.01 10.58 -0.17
CA GLU A 137 14.59 10.85 0.03
C GLU A 137 13.83 9.61 0.53
N ASN A 138 14.07 8.45 -0.08
CA ASN A 138 13.42 7.21 0.33
C ASN A 138 13.92 6.75 1.71
N LEU A 139 15.20 6.92 2.02
CA LEU A 139 15.74 6.65 3.36
C LEU A 139 15.03 7.50 4.42
N HIS A 140 14.79 8.80 4.17
CA HIS A 140 14.03 9.64 5.10
C HIS A 140 12.62 9.09 5.36
N LYS A 141 11.91 8.65 4.32
CA LYS A 141 10.56 8.05 4.46
C LYS A 141 10.62 6.76 5.29
N VAL A 142 11.61 5.90 5.05
CA VAL A 142 11.82 4.68 5.85
C VAL A 142 12.01 5.06 7.32
N TYR A 143 12.97 5.93 7.64
CA TYR A 143 13.21 6.33 9.03
C TYR A 143 12.00 7.01 9.67
N GLU A 144 11.22 7.77 8.91
CA GLU A 144 9.97 8.37 9.38
C GLU A 144 8.94 7.31 9.77
N VAL A 145 8.70 6.30 8.91
CA VAL A 145 7.82 5.16 9.22
C VAL A 145 8.26 4.48 10.52
N PHE A 146 9.54 4.11 10.63
CA PHE A 146 10.05 3.43 11.83
C PHE A 146 9.98 4.30 13.08
N SER A 147 10.22 5.60 12.96
CA SER A 147 10.12 6.55 14.08
C SER A 147 8.68 6.67 14.59
N LEU A 148 7.71 6.76 13.67
CA LEU A 148 6.28 6.81 14.01
C LEU A 148 5.83 5.52 14.71
N LEU A 149 6.24 4.35 14.21
CA LEU A 149 5.94 3.07 14.85
C LEU A 149 6.60 2.97 16.24
N ALA A 150 7.87 3.33 16.37
CA ALA A 150 8.57 3.30 17.66
C ALA A 150 7.93 4.23 18.70
N LEU A 151 7.52 5.44 18.29
CA LEU A 151 6.79 6.38 19.15
C LEU A 151 5.44 5.79 19.58
N SER A 152 4.69 5.22 18.64
CA SER A 152 3.40 4.58 18.90
C SER A 152 3.52 3.40 19.86
N ALA A 153 4.57 2.58 19.73
CA ALA A 153 4.82 1.44 20.62
C ALA A 153 5.01 1.89 22.08
N ARG A 154 5.71 3.00 22.31
CA ARG A 154 5.91 3.57 23.66
C ARG A 154 4.63 4.11 24.28
N SER A 155 3.71 4.59 23.46
CA SER A 155 2.41 5.09 23.93
C SER A 155 1.40 3.97 24.19
N SER A 156 1.70 2.72 23.80
CA SER A 156 0.83 1.58 24.08
C SER A 156 0.92 1.17 25.56
N PRO A 157 -0.20 0.91 26.25
CA PRO A 157 -0.21 0.56 27.68
C PRO A 157 0.53 -0.74 28.02
N ASP A 158 0.88 -1.56 27.03
CA ASP A 158 1.68 -2.78 27.21
C ASP A 158 3.20 -2.54 27.22
N SER A 159 3.67 -1.30 27.04
CA SER A 159 5.10 -0.95 26.92
C SER A 159 5.92 -1.04 28.22
N PHE A 160 5.32 -1.48 29.33
CA PHE A 160 5.97 -1.69 30.64
C PHE A 160 5.92 -3.14 31.14
N ARG A 161 5.74 -4.12 30.25
CA ARG A 161 5.85 -5.55 30.59
C ARG A 161 7.05 -6.20 29.95
#